data_AF-A0A0N5BBX6-F1
#
_entry.id   AF-A0A0N5BBX6-F1
#
_cell.length_a   1.000
_cell.length_b   1.000
_cell.length_c   1.000
_cell.angle_alpha   90.00
_cell.angle_beta   90.00
_cell.angle_gamma   90.00
#
_symmetry.space_group_name_H-M   'P 1'
#
loop_
_entity.id
_entity.type
_entity.pdbx_description
1 polymer ?
#
loop_
_entity_poly.entity_id
_entity_poly.type
_entity_poly.pdbx_seq_one_letter_code
_entity_poly.pdbx_strand_id
1 'polypeptide(L)'
;MNILPKKNWHVLRRENIKRVKDDEKKAEEEERRRLERVHRAENEKKLGELRKHRDTDEPGPSSKSLLRHINLFEEEEVEGSNERNEEYEKERKQKIDKFESQLGIKKMFAEGTNELNKTQSWYEKKPERHYDDFNDTLIDGKKVNWKDMLKERCSKDVEEFKEALMEEIKRQKKKEKEDKKRRRKDKKSSKRDDKKEKLKKLREDRIKREKEEKRRVNVLFGIKEEKEEKNEVEKCDKKPIYNSMYHPELARKR
;
A
#
# COMPACT_ATOMS: atom_id res chain seq x y z
N MET A 1 9.65 -14.34 32.00
CA MET A 1 9.04 -13.60 30.87
C MET A 1 10.10 -13.27 29.83
N ASN A 2 9.82 -13.44 28.54
CA ASN A 2 10.75 -13.04 27.48
C ASN A 2 10.64 -11.53 27.19
N ILE A 3 11.70 -10.78 27.44
CA ILE A 3 11.78 -9.33 27.22
C ILE A 3 12.43 -8.95 25.89
N LEU A 4 13.04 -9.91 25.19
CA LEU A 4 13.79 -9.70 23.96
C LEU A 4 12.92 -9.06 22.85
N PRO A 5 11.68 -9.51 22.58
CA PRO A 5 10.83 -8.91 21.55
C PRO A 5 10.46 -7.44 21.81
N LYS A 6 10.59 -6.97 23.06
CA LYS A 6 10.34 -5.58 23.46
C LYS A 6 11.53 -4.66 23.22
N LYS A 7 12.71 -5.20 22.90
CA LYS A 7 13.92 -4.43 22.63
C LYS A 7 14.01 -4.07 21.13
N ASN A 8 14.40 -2.84 20.85
CA ASN A 8 14.52 -2.34 19.48
C ASN A 8 15.69 -2.95 18.70
N TRP A 9 16.70 -3.52 19.38
CA TRP A 9 17.84 -4.19 18.76
C TRP A 9 17.59 -5.66 18.42
N HIS A 10 16.40 -6.21 18.76
CA HIS A 10 16.11 -7.61 18.55
C HIS A 10 16.11 -7.99 17.07
N VAL A 11 16.97 -8.92 16.66
CA VAL A 11 17.18 -9.29 15.25
C VAL A 11 15.87 -9.77 14.60
N LEU A 12 15.11 -10.64 15.28
CA LEU A 12 13.85 -11.18 14.72
C LEU A 12 12.66 -10.20 14.76
N ARG A 13 12.87 -8.95 15.20
CA ARG A 13 11.81 -7.96 15.15
C ARG A 13 11.50 -7.67 13.68
N ARG A 14 10.21 -7.66 13.31
CA ARG A 14 9.77 -7.45 11.92
C ARG A 14 10.39 -6.19 11.28
N GLU A 15 10.58 -5.13 12.05
CA GLU A 15 11.21 -3.88 11.59
C GLU A 15 12.69 -4.08 11.22
N ASN A 16 13.44 -4.85 12.02
CA ASN A 16 14.85 -5.10 11.78
C ASN A 16 15.04 -6.07 10.62
N ILE A 17 14.21 -7.11 10.53
CA ILE A 17 14.19 -8.01 9.37
C ILE A 17 13.90 -7.22 8.08
N LYS A 18 12.96 -6.27 8.11
CA LYS A 18 12.68 -5.43 6.93
C LYS A 18 13.86 -4.57 6.52
N ARG A 19 14.54 -3.93 7.47
CA ARG A 19 15.75 -3.13 7.18
C ARG A 19 16.84 -3.98 6.53
N VAL A 20 17.11 -5.17 7.07
CA VAL A 20 18.08 -6.11 6.49
C VAL A 20 17.69 -6.49 5.05
N LYS A 21 16.42 -6.80 4.82
CA LYS A 21 15.92 -7.12 3.47
C LYS A 21 16.03 -5.96 2.49
N ASP A 22 15.78 -4.73 2.95
CA ASP A 22 15.89 -3.53 2.12
C ASP A 22 17.37 -3.25 1.79
N ASP A 23 18.28 -3.45 2.74
CA ASP A 23 19.73 -3.32 2.53
C ASP A 23 20.27 -4.40 1.58
N GLU A 24 19.86 -5.66 1.75
CA GLU A 24 20.18 -6.78 0.86
C GLU A 24 19.68 -6.52 -0.56
N LYS A 25 18.43 -6.08 -0.70
CA LYS A 25 17.83 -5.75 -1.99
C LYS A 25 18.55 -4.59 -2.67
N LYS A 26 18.96 -3.58 -1.91
CA LYS A 26 19.72 -2.44 -2.44
C LYS A 26 21.10 -2.88 -2.93
N ALA A 27 21.79 -3.74 -2.18
CA ALA A 27 23.06 -4.31 -2.60
C ALA A 27 22.92 -5.13 -3.89
N GLU A 28 21.86 -5.96 -4.00
CA GLU A 28 21.57 -6.73 -5.20
C GLU A 28 21.28 -5.84 -6.43
N GLU A 29 20.52 -4.75 -6.25
CA GLU A 29 20.23 -3.81 -7.32
C GLU A 29 21.49 -3.07 -7.82
N GLU A 30 22.39 -2.69 -6.90
CA GLU A 30 23.66 -2.06 -7.24
C GLU A 30 24.59 -3.01 -8.03
N GLU A 31 24.68 -4.27 -7.63
CA GLU A 31 25.44 -5.29 -8.37
C GLU A 31 24.82 -5.58 -9.74
N ARG A 32 23.49 -5.68 -9.84
CA ARG A 32 22.82 -5.84 -11.14
C ARG A 32 23.12 -4.67 -12.06
N ARG A 33 23.04 -3.44 -11.55
CA ARG A 33 23.35 -2.23 -12.32
C ARG A 33 24.83 -2.19 -12.76
N ARG A 34 25.74 -2.71 -11.94
CA ARG A 34 27.16 -2.84 -12.29
C ARG A 34 27.35 -3.84 -13.43
N LEU A 35 26.74 -5.01 -13.35
CA LEU A 35 26.77 -6.02 -14.40
C LEU A 35 26.16 -5.51 -15.70
N GLU A 36 25.01 -4.82 -15.63
CA GLU A 36 24.37 -4.18 -16.78
C GLU A 36 25.31 -3.16 -17.46
N ARG A 37 26.08 -2.40 -16.68
CA ARG A 37 27.06 -1.44 -17.21
C ARG A 37 28.21 -2.16 -17.90
N VAL A 38 28.74 -3.23 -17.31
CA VAL A 38 29.80 -4.04 -17.90
C VAL A 38 29.32 -4.66 -19.21
N HIS A 39 28.17 -5.32 -19.21
CA HIS A 39 27.58 -5.94 -20.40
C HIS A 39 27.29 -4.91 -21.50
N ARG A 40 26.81 -3.71 -21.13
CA ARG A 40 26.62 -2.62 -22.11
C ARG A 40 27.94 -2.20 -22.74
N ALA A 41 28.99 -2.00 -21.94
CA ALA A 41 30.31 -1.63 -22.44
C ALA A 41 30.93 -2.72 -23.34
N GLU A 42 30.74 -3.99 -22.99
CA GLU A 42 31.13 -5.13 -23.81
C GLU A 42 30.40 -5.15 -25.16
N ASN A 43 29.09 -4.92 -25.14
CA ASN A 43 28.29 -4.83 -26.36
C ASN A 43 28.70 -3.64 -27.24
N GLU A 44 28.92 -2.47 -26.64
CA GLU A 44 29.40 -1.28 -27.36
C GLU A 44 30.79 -1.50 -27.97
N LYS A 45 31.70 -2.18 -27.23
CA LYS A 45 33.02 -2.56 -27.74
C LYS A 45 32.92 -3.52 -28.92
N LYS A 46 32.15 -4.60 -28.78
CA LYS A 46 31.93 -5.59 -29.84
C LYS A 46 31.31 -4.95 -31.08
N LEU A 47 30.31 -4.09 -30.90
CA LEU A 47 29.70 -3.33 -31.99
C LEU A 47 30.71 -2.39 -32.66
N GLY A 48 31.56 -1.73 -31.88
CA GLY A 48 32.63 -0.87 -32.38
C GLY A 48 33.66 -1.63 -33.21
N GLU A 49 34.04 -2.84 -32.80
CA GLU A 49 34.92 -3.74 -33.56
C GLU A 49 34.28 -4.15 -34.88
N LEU A 50 33.00 -4.55 -34.88
CA LEU A 50 32.26 -4.91 -36.11
C LEU A 50 32.14 -3.72 -37.07
N ARG A 51 31.90 -2.51 -36.55
CA ARG A 51 31.85 -1.29 -37.38
C ARG A 51 33.20 -0.98 -38.00
N LYS A 52 34.29 -1.06 -37.22
CA LYS A 52 35.66 -0.88 -37.73
C LYS A 52 35.98 -1.88 -38.82
N HIS A 53 35.62 -3.16 -38.65
CA HIS A 53 35.82 -4.18 -39.67
C HIS A 53 35.08 -3.85 -40.96
N ARG A 54 33.82 -3.41 -40.86
CA ARG A 54 33.02 -2.97 -42.01
C ARG A 54 33.63 -1.76 -42.73
N ASP A 55 34.26 -0.85 -42.00
CA ASP A 55 34.84 0.37 -42.56
C ASP A 55 36.26 0.14 -43.12
N THR A 56 36.96 -0.93 -42.71
CA THR A 56 38.27 -1.34 -43.27
C THR A 56 38.17 -2.20 -44.53
N ASP A 57 37.01 -2.80 -44.79
CA ASP A 57 36.71 -3.44 -46.08
C ASP A 57 36.34 -2.33 -47.09
N GLU A 58 37.27 -1.96 -47.97
CA GLU A 58 37.06 -0.96 -49.03
C GLU A 58 35.77 -1.22 -49.84
N PRO A 59 34.99 -0.18 -50.21
CA PRO A 59 33.74 -0.36 -50.93
C PRO A 59 34.00 -0.75 -52.39
N GLY A 60 34.00 -2.05 -52.68
CA GLY A 60 33.73 -2.52 -54.03
C GLY A 60 32.36 -1.99 -54.52
N PRO A 61 32.23 -1.51 -55.77
CA PRO A 61 30.99 -0.92 -56.24
C PRO A 61 29.95 -2.01 -56.47
N SER A 62 29.15 -2.31 -55.45
CA SER A 62 28.03 -3.24 -55.61
C SER A 62 26.81 -2.77 -54.82
N SER A 63 25.90 -2.14 -55.58
CA SER A 63 24.45 -2.00 -55.34
C SER A 63 23.98 -1.69 -53.91
N LYS A 64 23.88 -0.40 -53.60
CA LYS A 64 23.14 0.14 -52.44
C LYS A 64 21.61 0.17 -52.66
N SER A 65 21.03 -0.88 -53.22
CA SER A 65 19.57 -1.00 -53.36
C SER A 65 19.15 -2.48 -53.33
N LEU A 66 18.32 -2.83 -52.34
CA LEU A 66 17.53 -4.08 -52.26
C LEU A 66 18.16 -5.33 -51.60
N LEU A 67 18.99 -5.19 -50.56
CA LEU A 67 19.20 -6.32 -49.64
C LEU A 67 18.27 -6.18 -48.41
N ARG A 68 16.96 -6.29 -48.65
CA ARG A 68 16.09 -6.87 -47.61
C ARG A 68 16.63 -8.28 -47.38
N HIS A 69 16.78 -8.69 -46.13
CA HIS A 69 17.05 -10.10 -45.80
C HIS A 69 15.93 -10.91 -46.46
N ILE A 70 16.22 -11.62 -47.55
CA ILE A 70 15.23 -12.47 -48.20
C ILE A 70 15.19 -13.71 -47.33
N ASN A 71 14.22 -13.77 -46.43
CA ASN A 71 13.94 -14.98 -45.71
C ASN A 71 13.28 -15.95 -46.71
N LEU A 72 14.10 -16.78 -47.35
CA LEU A 72 13.64 -17.79 -48.33
C LEU A 72 12.58 -18.75 -47.77
N PHE A 73 12.42 -18.80 -46.44
CA PHE A 73 11.52 -19.68 -45.70
C PHE A 73 10.42 -18.93 -44.94
N GLU A 74 10.22 -17.61 -45.17
CA GLU A 74 9.18 -16.87 -44.44
C GLU A 74 7.76 -17.31 -44.83
N GLU A 75 7.53 -17.71 -46.08
CA GLU A 75 6.27 -18.34 -46.49
C GLU A 75 6.12 -19.76 -45.94
N GLU A 76 7.20 -20.55 -45.88
CA GLU A 76 7.17 -21.94 -45.37
C GLU A 76 7.16 -22.04 -43.83
N GLU A 77 7.61 -21.03 -43.08
CA GLU A 77 7.42 -20.98 -41.61
C GLU A 77 6.02 -20.51 -41.23
N VAL A 78 5.37 -19.70 -42.08
CA VAL A 78 3.98 -19.27 -41.89
C VAL A 78 2.99 -20.36 -42.36
N GLU A 79 3.34 -21.12 -43.40
CA GLU A 79 2.61 -22.29 -43.91
C GLU A 79 3.15 -23.63 -43.37
N GLY A 80 4.17 -23.58 -42.53
CA GLY A 80 4.73 -24.74 -41.86
C GLY A 80 3.67 -25.31 -40.96
N SER A 81 3.04 -26.39 -41.42
CA SER A 81 2.01 -27.07 -40.67
C SER A 81 2.52 -27.27 -39.24
N ASN A 82 1.76 -26.75 -38.27
CA ASN A 82 1.96 -27.05 -36.85
C ASN A 82 1.69 -28.55 -36.54
N GLU A 83 1.78 -29.42 -37.53
CA GLU A 83 1.77 -30.87 -37.43
C GLU A 83 3.16 -31.30 -36.98
N ARG A 84 3.40 -31.12 -35.68
CA ARG A 84 4.54 -31.75 -35.02
C ARG A 84 4.46 -33.25 -35.31
N ASN A 85 5.50 -33.79 -35.91
CA ASN A 85 5.60 -35.22 -36.16
C ASN A 85 5.46 -35.98 -34.83
N GLU A 86 4.30 -36.60 -34.62
CA GLU A 86 3.99 -37.28 -33.36
C GLU A 86 4.96 -38.43 -33.09
N GLU A 87 5.46 -39.09 -34.14
CA GLU A 87 6.42 -40.18 -34.02
C GLU A 87 7.74 -39.66 -33.46
N TYR A 88 8.17 -38.48 -33.90
CA TYR A 88 9.38 -37.83 -33.40
C TYR A 88 9.26 -37.42 -31.92
N GLU A 89 8.12 -36.88 -31.50
CA GLU A 89 7.90 -36.59 -30.08
C GLU A 89 7.85 -37.85 -29.22
N LYS A 90 7.21 -38.92 -29.71
CA LYS A 90 7.18 -40.22 -29.05
C LYS A 90 8.59 -40.81 -28.93
N GLU A 91 9.40 -40.75 -29.99
CA GLU A 91 10.78 -41.23 -29.98
C GLU A 91 11.66 -40.41 -29.02
N ARG A 92 11.49 -39.08 -29.00
CA ARG A 92 12.19 -38.21 -28.05
C ARG A 92 11.82 -38.53 -26.60
N LYS A 93 10.53 -38.73 -26.31
CA LYS A 93 10.05 -39.16 -24.97
C LYS A 93 10.62 -40.52 -24.60
N GLN A 94 10.62 -41.49 -25.51
CA GLN A 94 11.22 -42.81 -25.25
C GLN A 94 12.74 -42.74 -25.00
N LYS A 95 13.47 -41.87 -25.70
CA LYS A 95 14.91 -41.64 -25.45
C LYS A 95 15.13 -41.08 -24.04
N ILE A 96 14.29 -40.13 -23.62
CA ILE A 96 14.30 -39.57 -22.26
C ILE A 96 13.98 -40.67 -21.23
N ASP A 97 12.90 -41.43 -21.42
CA ASP A 97 12.49 -42.51 -20.51
C ASP A 97 13.57 -43.59 -20.36
N LYS A 98 14.24 -43.98 -21.46
CA LYS A 98 15.35 -44.93 -21.46
C LYS A 98 16.54 -44.38 -20.68
N PHE A 99 16.89 -43.12 -20.90
CA PHE A 99 17.97 -42.44 -20.20
C PHE A 99 17.68 -42.32 -18.69
N GLU A 100 16.47 -41.91 -18.32
CA GLU A 100 16.03 -41.83 -16.92
C GLU A 100 15.98 -43.21 -16.23
N SER A 101 15.58 -44.24 -16.98
CA SER A 101 15.61 -45.62 -16.48
C SER A 101 17.05 -46.12 -16.29
N GLN A 102 17.95 -45.80 -17.22
CA GLN A 102 19.38 -46.14 -17.14
C GLN A 102 20.08 -45.41 -15.98
N LEU A 103 19.72 -44.15 -15.72
CA LEU A 103 20.18 -43.40 -14.56
C LEU A 103 19.48 -43.81 -13.25
N GLY A 104 18.47 -44.68 -13.32
CA GLY A 104 17.70 -45.08 -12.14
C GLY A 104 16.81 -43.98 -11.56
N ILE A 105 16.64 -42.84 -12.23
CA ILE A 105 15.78 -41.73 -11.80
C ILE A 105 14.34 -42.24 -11.64
N LYS A 106 13.84 -42.97 -12.65
CA LYS A 106 12.50 -43.56 -12.60
C LYS A 106 12.33 -44.54 -11.44
N LYS A 107 13.38 -45.31 -11.09
CA LYS A 107 13.37 -46.25 -9.97
C LYS A 107 13.36 -45.51 -8.63
N MET A 108 14.24 -44.53 -8.45
CA MET A 108 14.37 -43.72 -7.24
C MET A 108 13.10 -42.92 -6.93
N PHE A 109 12.39 -42.44 -7.96
CA PHE A 109 11.13 -41.72 -7.79
C PHE A 109 9.90 -42.63 -7.66
N ALA A 110 9.94 -43.86 -8.20
CA ALA A 110 8.83 -44.80 -8.11
C ALA A 110 8.89 -45.70 -6.86
N GLU A 111 10.08 -46.00 -6.33
CA GLU A 111 10.22 -46.72 -5.05
C GLU A 111 9.75 -45.82 -3.90
N GLY A 112 8.52 -46.04 -3.45
CA GLY A 112 7.91 -45.32 -2.33
C GLY A 112 6.65 -44.52 -2.66
N THR A 113 6.22 -44.49 -3.93
CA THR A 113 4.92 -43.88 -4.26
C THR A 113 3.78 -44.82 -3.89
N ASN A 114 2.73 -44.22 -3.33
CA ASN A 114 1.54 -44.92 -2.89
C ASN A 114 0.75 -45.58 -4.04
N GLU A 115 0.96 -45.08 -5.25
CA GLU A 115 0.40 -45.65 -6.49
C GLU A 115 0.98 -47.03 -6.80
N LEU A 116 2.30 -47.23 -6.63
CA LEU A 116 2.95 -48.51 -6.86
C LEU A 116 2.60 -49.52 -5.77
N ASN A 117 2.53 -49.06 -4.51
CA ASN A 117 2.19 -49.88 -3.35
C ASN A 117 0.67 -50.15 -3.22
N LYS A 118 -0.18 -49.54 -4.07
CA LYS A 118 -1.65 -49.56 -3.97
C LYS A 118 -2.17 -49.17 -2.57
N THR A 119 -1.38 -48.40 -1.82
CA THR A 119 -1.70 -47.95 -0.47
C THR A 119 -2.19 -46.52 -0.53
N GLN A 120 -3.48 -46.29 -0.33
CA GLN A 120 -4.02 -44.94 -0.31
C GLN A 120 -3.53 -44.18 0.93
N SER A 121 -3.00 -42.97 0.73
CA SER A 121 -2.52 -42.12 1.83
C SER A 121 -3.63 -41.78 2.82
N TRP A 122 -3.26 -41.51 4.08
CA TRP A 122 -4.21 -41.06 5.11
C TRP A 122 -4.97 -39.78 4.72
N TYR A 123 -4.39 -38.94 3.87
CA TYR A 123 -5.02 -37.71 3.35
C TYR A 123 -5.93 -37.93 2.13
N GLU A 124 -5.78 -39.04 1.42
CA GLU A 124 -6.65 -39.42 0.29
C GLU A 124 -7.91 -40.15 0.78
N LYS A 125 -7.81 -40.88 1.89
CA LYS A 125 -8.97 -41.46 2.58
C LYS A 125 -9.72 -40.35 3.30
N LYS A 126 -11.01 -40.19 2.97
CA LYS A 126 -11.88 -39.28 3.73
C LYS A 126 -12.00 -39.81 5.16
N PRO A 127 -11.84 -38.97 6.20
CA PRO A 127 -12.07 -39.39 7.58
C PRO A 127 -13.49 -39.91 7.71
N GLU A 128 -13.64 -41.07 8.35
CA GLU A 128 -14.95 -41.61 8.72
C GLU A 128 -15.61 -40.59 9.65
N ARG A 129 -16.69 -39.97 9.18
CA ARG A 129 -17.41 -38.96 9.94
C ARG A 129 -18.55 -39.66 10.65
N HIS A 130 -18.65 -39.45 11.95
CA HIS A 130 -19.73 -39.98 12.81
C HIS A 130 -21.15 -39.71 12.26
N TYR A 131 -21.32 -38.72 11.37
CA TYR A 131 -22.58 -38.35 10.72
C TYR A 131 -23.14 -39.38 9.72
N ASP A 132 -22.36 -40.35 9.25
CA ASP A 132 -22.87 -41.33 8.28
C ASP A 132 -23.86 -42.36 8.91
N ASP A 133 -23.85 -42.50 10.24
CA ASP A 133 -24.79 -43.35 11.01
C ASP A 133 -26.09 -42.64 11.44
N PHE A 134 -26.20 -41.31 11.32
CA PHE A 134 -27.34 -40.55 11.87
C PHE A 134 -28.57 -40.48 10.95
N ASN A 135 -28.66 -41.30 9.91
CA ASN A 135 -29.84 -41.32 9.03
C ASN A 135 -31.13 -41.86 9.69
N ASP A 136 -31.10 -42.29 10.97
CA ASP A 136 -32.26 -42.86 11.68
C ASP A 136 -32.51 -42.28 13.09
N THR A 137 -32.13 -41.03 13.37
CA THR A 137 -32.60 -40.39 14.62
C THR A 137 -34.07 -39.97 14.50
N LEU A 138 -34.97 -40.77 15.10
CA LEU A 138 -36.36 -40.39 15.33
C LEU A 138 -36.42 -39.27 16.38
N ILE A 139 -36.87 -38.09 15.98
CA ILE A 139 -37.29 -37.01 16.88
C ILE A 139 -38.80 -36.86 16.65
N ASP A 140 -39.61 -37.00 17.71
CA ASP A 140 -41.08 -36.85 17.69
C ASP A 140 -41.81 -37.72 16.63
N GLY A 141 -41.35 -38.95 16.43
CA GLY A 141 -42.02 -39.93 15.55
C GLY A 141 -41.96 -39.61 14.06
N LYS A 142 -41.23 -38.56 13.65
CA LYS A 142 -40.98 -38.23 12.25
C LYS A 142 -39.53 -38.47 11.91
N LYS A 143 -39.28 -39.18 10.80
CA LYS A 143 -37.93 -39.28 10.22
C LYS A 143 -37.58 -37.92 9.64
N VAL A 144 -36.67 -37.21 10.30
CA VAL A 144 -36.15 -35.94 9.79
C VAL A 144 -34.76 -36.18 9.23
N ASN A 145 -34.58 -35.88 7.95
CA ASN A 145 -33.27 -35.95 7.32
C ASN A 145 -32.39 -34.82 7.87
N TRP A 146 -31.14 -35.12 8.27
CA TRP A 146 -30.19 -34.11 8.76
C TRP A 146 -30.00 -32.94 7.79
N LYS A 147 -30.14 -33.20 6.48
CA LYS A 147 -30.09 -32.18 5.43
C LYS A 147 -31.21 -31.15 5.56
N ASP A 148 -32.39 -31.57 6.01
CA ASP A 148 -33.55 -30.67 6.14
C ASP A 148 -33.46 -29.86 7.43
N MET A 149 -32.93 -30.43 8.52
CA MET A 149 -32.59 -29.66 9.73
C MET A 149 -31.51 -28.59 9.46
N LEU A 150 -30.51 -28.93 8.64
CA LEU A 150 -29.46 -27.98 8.27
C LEU A 150 -29.99 -26.85 7.39
N LYS A 151 -30.95 -27.13 6.49
CA LYS A 151 -31.60 -26.09 5.68
C LYS A 151 -32.40 -25.11 6.53
N GLU A 152 -33.18 -25.59 7.51
CA GLU A 152 -33.94 -24.69 8.40
C GLU A 152 -33.01 -23.82 9.24
N ARG A 153 -31.94 -24.41 9.79
CA ARG A 153 -30.94 -23.66 10.56
C ARG A 153 -30.21 -22.64 9.69
N CYS A 154 -29.73 -23.05 8.52
CA CYS A 154 -29.08 -22.14 7.57
C CYS A 154 -30.01 -21.03 7.08
N SER A 155 -31.31 -21.30 6.88
CA SER A 155 -32.27 -20.28 6.46
C SER A 155 -32.43 -19.21 7.55
N LYS A 156 -32.53 -19.64 8.81
CA LYS A 156 -32.65 -18.74 9.96
C LYS A 156 -31.38 -17.91 10.17
N ASP A 157 -30.21 -18.54 10.08
CA ASP A 157 -28.91 -17.87 10.17
C ASP A 157 -28.72 -16.84 9.02
N VAL A 158 -29.24 -17.14 7.82
CA VAL A 158 -29.19 -16.22 6.66
C VAL A 158 -30.13 -15.02 6.85
N GLU A 159 -31.30 -15.21 7.44
CA GLU A 159 -32.24 -14.12 7.75
C GLU A 159 -31.66 -13.19 8.83
N GLU A 160 -31.14 -13.75 9.92
CA GLU A 160 -30.46 -12.99 10.98
C GLU A 160 -29.26 -12.21 10.42
N PHE A 161 -28.48 -12.83 9.53
CA PHE A 161 -27.36 -12.16 8.86
C PHE A 161 -27.83 -11.00 7.95
N LYS A 162 -28.93 -11.17 7.21
CA LYS A 162 -29.51 -10.11 6.38
C LYS A 162 -29.99 -8.93 7.22
N GLU A 163 -30.63 -9.20 8.36
CA GLU A 163 -31.08 -8.16 9.29
C GLU A 163 -29.90 -7.38 9.88
N ALA A 164 -28.87 -8.08 10.36
CA ALA A 164 -27.65 -7.46 10.87
C ALA A 164 -26.95 -6.59 9.80
N LEU A 165 -26.90 -7.07 8.55
CA LEU A 165 -26.34 -6.31 7.43
C LEU A 165 -27.15 -5.03 7.15
N MET A 166 -28.48 -5.13 7.18
CA MET A 166 -29.38 -3.99 6.98
C MET A 166 -29.25 -2.95 8.11
N GLU A 167 -29.03 -3.39 9.34
CA GLU A 167 -28.79 -2.50 10.47
C GLU A 167 -27.44 -1.79 10.36
N GLU A 168 -26.38 -2.49 9.94
CA GLU A 168 -25.07 -1.88 9.71
C GLU A 168 -25.12 -0.80 8.61
N ILE A 169 -25.84 -1.07 7.51
CA ILE A 169 -26.06 -0.08 6.44
C ILE A 169 -26.79 1.16 6.97
N LYS A 170 -27.81 0.99 7.81
CA LYS A 170 -28.50 2.11 8.46
C LYS A 170 -27.56 2.91 9.37
N ARG A 171 -26.70 2.22 10.12
CA ARG A 171 -25.69 2.83 11.01
C ARG A 171 -24.67 3.65 10.23
N GLN A 172 -24.17 3.11 9.12
CA GLN A 172 -23.24 3.83 8.23
C GLN A 172 -23.87 5.10 7.64
N LYS A 173 -25.11 5.01 7.13
CA LYS A 173 -25.87 6.18 6.64
C LYS A 173 -26.07 7.25 7.71
N LYS A 174 -26.29 6.85 8.98
CA LYS A 174 -26.42 7.79 10.10
C LYS A 174 -25.09 8.50 10.40
N LYS A 175 -23.98 7.75 10.44
CA LYS A 175 -22.62 8.31 10.62
C LYS A 175 -22.28 9.31 9.51
N GLU A 176 -22.53 8.96 8.26
CA GLU A 176 -22.26 9.85 7.12
C GLU A 176 -23.05 11.17 7.19
N LYS A 177 -24.33 11.10 7.59
CA LYS A 177 -25.16 12.29 7.83
C LYS A 177 -24.60 13.17 8.95
N GLU A 178 -24.10 12.56 10.02
CA GLU A 178 -23.50 13.28 11.16
C GLU A 178 -22.18 13.96 10.77
N ASP A 179 -21.30 13.25 10.06
CA ASP A 179 -20.03 13.79 9.57
C ASP A 179 -20.25 14.96 8.61
N LYS A 180 -21.26 14.87 7.74
CA LYS A 180 -21.64 15.96 6.84
C LYS A 180 -22.14 17.19 7.61
N LYS A 181 -22.83 17.01 8.74
CA LYS A 181 -23.23 18.12 9.63
C LYS A 181 -22.02 18.74 10.34
N ARG A 182 -21.10 17.92 10.87
CA ARG A 182 -19.86 18.39 11.52
C ARG A 182 -18.99 19.21 10.56
N ARG A 183 -18.74 18.69 9.35
CA ARG A 183 -18.00 19.39 8.28
C ARG A 183 -18.61 20.75 7.91
N ARG A 184 -19.94 20.89 7.93
CA ARG A 184 -20.63 22.17 7.68
C ARG A 184 -20.44 23.15 8.84
N LYS A 185 -20.39 22.67 10.08
CA LYS A 185 -20.14 23.49 11.28
C LYS A 185 -18.70 24.01 11.32
N ASP A 186 -17.74 23.14 11.03
CA ASP A 186 -16.30 23.47 11.08
C ASP A 186 -15.88 24.46 9.97
N LYS A 187 -16.51 24.38 8.79
CA LYS A 187 -16.34 25.39 7.73
C LYS A 187 -16.88 26.78 8.10
N LYS A 188 -17.83 26.86 9.05
CA LYS A 188 -18.42 28.13 9.50
C LYS A 188 -17.64 28.77 10.66
N SER A 189 -16.99 27.96 11.51
CA SER A 189 -16.10 28.45 12.58
C SER A 189 -14.75 28.91 12.03
N SER A 190 -14.04 28.10 11.23
CA SER A 190 -12.71 28.47 10.70
C SER A 190 -12.71 29.81 9.94
N LYS A 191 -13.68 30.02 9.03
CA LYS A 191 -13.84 31.29 8.30
C LYS A 191 -14.06 32.51 9.20
N ARG A 192 -14.56 32.34 10.43
CA ARG A 192 -14.73 33.45 11.38
C ARG A 192 -13.43 33.74 12.12
N ASP A 193 -12.66 32.71 12.44
CA ASP A 193 -11.42 32.86 13.19
C ASP A 193 -10.31 33.43 12.30
N ASP A 194 -10.21 33.00 11.03
CA ASP A 194 -9.28 33.58 10.04
C ASP A 194 -9.52 35.09 9.84
N LYS A 195 -10.79 35.52 9.84
CA LYS A 195 -11.16 36.94 9.73
C LYS A 195 -10.75 37.73 10.98
N LYS A 196 -10.88 37.13 12.17
CA LYS A 196 -10.47 37.77 13.42
C LYS A 196 -8.96 37.91 13.51
N GLU A 197 -8.20 36.90 13.11
CA GLU A 197 -6.74 36.95 13.08
C GLU A 197 -6.25 37.99 12.07
N LYS A 198 -6.83 38.02 10.87
CA LYS A 198 -6.53 39.05 9.86
C LYS A 198 -6.81 40.46 10.39
N LEU A 199 -7.94 40.65 11.09
CA LEU A 199 -8.28 41.96 11.68
C LEU A 199 -7.35 42.34 12.84
N LYS A 200 -6.90 41.36 13.64
CA LYS A 200 -5.93 41.56 14.72
C LYS A 200 -4.59 42.04 14.17
N LYS A 201 -4.10 41.42 13.10
CA LYS A 201 -2.87 41.84 12.42
C LYS A 201 -2.94 43.28 11.91
N LEU A 202 -4.05 43.67 11.28
CA LEU A 202 -4.27 45.05 10.82
C LEU A 202 -4.29 46.07 11.98
N ARG A 203 -4.82 45.69 13.16
CA ARG A 203 -4.80 46.54 14.35
C ARG A 203 -3.38 46.72 14.90
N GLU A 204 -2.61 45.63 14.96
CA GLU A 204 -1.20 45.68 15.38
C GLU A 204 -0.35 46.56 14.45
N ASP A 205 -0.55 46.44 13.14
CA ASP A 205 0.15 47.27 12.15
C ASP A 205 -0.27 48.75 12.25
N ARG A 206 -1.55 49.04 12.54
CA ARG A 206 -2.01 50.41 12.84
C ARG A 206 -1.32 50.96 14.09
N ILE A 207 -1.29 50.20 15.19
CA ILE A 207 -0.65 50.61 16.44
C ILE A 207 0.85 50.88 16.22
N LYS A 208 1.53 50.07 15.40
CA LYS A 208 2.94 50.32 15.06
C LYS A 208 3.14 51.64 14.32
N ARG A 209 2.28 51.95 13.33
CA ARG A 209 2.33 53.23 12.61
C ARG A 209 2.07 54.41 13.54
N GLU A 210 1.05 54.33 14.38
CA GLU A 210 0.74 55.37 15.36
C GLU A 210 1.89 55.55 16.36
N LYS A 211 2.54 54.46 16.81
CA LYS A 211 3.74 54.52 17.66
C LYS A 211 4.91 55.20 16.95
N GLU A 212 5.12 54.92 15.67
CA GLU A 212 6.19 55.54 14.87
C GLU A 212 5.92 57.02 14.58
N GLU A 213 4.69 57.40 14.29
CA GLU A 213 4.30 58.80 14.13
C GLU A 213 4.43 59.55 15.45
N LYS A 214 3.98 58.94 16.57
CA LYS A 214 4.17 59.51 17.91
C LYS A 214 5.65 59.68 18.26
N ARG A 215 6.51 58.72 17.89
CA ARG A 215 7.98 58.84 17.98
C ARG A 215 8.50 60.06 17.24
N ARG A 216 8.12 60.21 15.97
CA ARG A 216 8.54 61.35 15.13
C ARG A 216 8.09 62.68 15.74
N VAL A 217 6.86 62.74 16.23
CA VAL A 217 6.29 63.90 16.93
C VAL A 217 7.06 64.20 18.22
N ASN A 218 7.33 63.19 19.05
CA ASN A 218 8.08 63.35 20.29
C ASN A 218 9.50 63.88 20.05
N VAL A 219 10.18 63.37 19.03
CA VAL A 219 11.51 63.87 18.60
C VAL A 219 11.42 65.34 18.19
N LEU A 220 10.39 65.73 17.44
CA LEU A 220 10.18 67.12 17.01
C LEU A 220 9.93 68.06 18.19
N PHE A 221 9.17 67.62 19.20
CA PHE A 221 8.88 68.39 20.42
C PHE A 221 9.97 68.27 21.50
N GLY A 222 11.07 67.54 21.24
CA GLY A 222 12.15 67.32 22.22
C GLY A 222 11.72 66.54 23.47
N ILE A 223 10.56 65.90 23.43
CA ILE A 223 10.04 65.07 24.53
C ILE A 223 10.79 63.74 24.46
N LYS A 224 11.72 63.52 25.40
CA LYS A 224 12.47 62.26 25.51
C LYS A 224 11.47 61.14 25.72
N GLU A 225 11.49 60.11 24.86
CA GLU A 225 10.67 58.93 25.07
C GLU A 225 11.05 58.33 26.43
N GLU A 226 10.18 58.47 27.42
CA GLU A 226 10.27 57.65 28.62
C GLU A 226 10.23 56.20 28.15
N LYS A 227 11.28 55.45 28.46
CA LYS A 227 11.26 53.99 28.31
C LYS A 227 9.98 53.54 29.00
N GLU A 228 9.15 52.76 28.31
CA GLU A 228 8.11 51.96 28.96
C GLU A 228 8.87 50.99 29.89
N GLU A 229 9.29 51.46 31.07
CA GLU A 229 9.51 50.59 32.20
C GLU A 229 8.19 49.88 32.37
N LYS A 230 8.22 48.56 32.24
CA LYS A 230 7.15 47.70 32.69
C LYS A 230 7.07 47.93 34.20
N ASN A 231 6.38 48.98 34.62
CA ASN A 231 5.77 49.01 35.92
C ASN A 231 4.77 47.86 35.87
N GLU A 232 5.21 46.72 36.40
CA GLU A 232 4.32 45.75 37.01
C GLU A 232 3.61 46.49 38.13
N VAL A 233 2.63 47.32 37.76
CA VAL A 233 1.65 47.81 38.71
C VAL A 233 0.94 46.56 39.15
N GLU A 234 1.26 46.09 40.36
CA GLU A 234 0.48 45.11 41.09
C GLU A 234 -1.00 45.42 40.83
N LYS A 235 -1.71 44.47 40.22
CA LYS A 235 -3.15 44.56 40.10
C LYS A 235 -3.72 44.57 41.51
N CYS A 236 -3.90 45.75 42.08
CA CYS A 236 -4.74 45.90 43.24
C CYS A 236 -6.16 45.55 42.76
N ASP A 237 -6.69 44.39 43.20
CA ASP A 237 -8.01 43.85 42.80
C ASP A 237 -9.21 44.76 43.16
N LYS A 238 -8.96 45.96 43.67
CA LYS A 238 -9.95 47.00 43.91
C LYS A 238 -10.30 47.67 42.59
N LYS A 239 -11.31 47.14 41.86
CA LYS A 239 -11.83 47.85 40.67
C LYS A 239 -12.24 49.28 41.08
N PRO A 240 -11.76 50.33 40.38
CA PRO A 240 -12.06 51.71 40.71
C PRO A 240 -13.58 51.93 40.68
N ILE A 241 -14.07 52.73 41.62
CA ILE A 241 -15.49 53.10 41.66
C ILE A 241 -15.71 54.12 40.55
N TYR A 242 -16.58 53.80 39.59
CA TYR A 242 -16.97 54.75 38.56
C TYR A 242 -17.86 55.84 39.17
N ASN A 243 -17.59 57.10 38.82
CA ASN A 243 -18.47 58.19 39.18
C ASN A 243 -19.84 57.98 38.49
N SER A 244 -20.90 57.89 39.31
CA SER A 244 -22.26 57.56 38.88
C SER A 244 -22.89 58.61 37.97
N MET A 245 -22.36 59.84 37.94
CA MET A 245 -22.81 60.89 37.03
C MET A 245 -22.57 60.55 35.56
N TYR A 246 -21.49 59.82 35.27
CA TYR A 246 -21.05 59.62 33.89
C TYR A 246 -21.39 58.23 33.38
N HIS A 247 -21.24 57.18 34.21
CA HIS A 247 -21.47 55.78 33.80
C HIS A 247 -22.36 55.03 34.82
N PRO A 248 -23.68 55.27 34.80
CA PRO A 248 -24.60 54.70 35.78
C PRO A 248 -24.73 53.18 35.68
N GLU A 249 -24.66 52.61 34.48
CA GLU A 249 -24.76 51.16 34.23
C GLU A 249 -23.62 50.36 34.86
N LEU A 250 -22.43 50.95 34.94
CA LEU A 250 -21.24 50.32 35.52
C LEU A 250 -21.21 50.51 37.03
N ALA A 251 -21.71 51.65 37.54
CA ALA A 251 -21.86 51.89 38.96
C ALA A 251 -22.89 50.95 39.62
N ARG A 252 -23.92 50.53 38.88
CA ARG A 252 -24.97 49.59 39.33
C ARG A 252 -24.60 48.11 39.25
N LYS A 253 -23.58 47.73 38.48
CA LYS A 253 -23.20 46.32 38.20
C LYS A 253 -22.27 45.71 39.25
N ARG A 254 -22.32 46.21 40.48
CA ARG A 254 -21.65 45.65 41.65
C ARG A 254 -22.69 45.30 42.70
#